data_AF-A0ABD1JTP7-F1
#
_entry.id   AF-A0ABD1JTP7-F1
#
_cell.length_a   1.000
_cell.length_b   1.000
_cell.length_c   1.000
_cell.angle_alpha   90.00
_cell.angle_beta   90.00
_cell.angle_gamma   90.00
#
_symmetry.space_group_name_H-M   'P 1'
#
loop_
_entity.id
_entity.type
_entity.pdbx_description
1 polymer ?
#
loop_
_entity_poly.entity_id
_entity_poly.type
_entity_poly.pdbx_seq_one_letter_code
_entity_poly.pdbx_strand_id
1 'polypeptide(L)'
;MAKAIYLEHYLDSIENLPCELQRNFTLMRELDSRTEEKKGEIDKLAEEYIANVRTLASEQRVEHLQKIQNAYSKCKEYSDDKVQLAMQTYEMVDKHIRRLDADLARFENELKEKLDVSGYESPDNRALKKGARGGLKEKKGPRGRGRKGSDEDSPQKKKIKNSPEFGDSLLSVQPSDVLDMPVDPNEPTYCLCHQVSYGEMIGCDNPDCPIEWFHFACVDLTTKPKGKWFCPRCTQDRKKK
;
A
#
# COMPACT_ATOMS: atom_id res chain seq x y z
N MET A 1 5.32 2.98 34.66
CA MET A 1 5.90 1.76 34.06
C MET A 1 5.32 1.50 32.67
N ALA A 2 4.11 0.97 32.50
CA ALA A 2 3.55 0.61 31.17
C ALA A 2 3.76 1.64 30.03
N LYS A 3 3.48 2.93 30.26
CA LYS A 3 3.70 4.00 29.25
C LYS A 3 5.17 4.20 28.81
N ALA A 4 6.15 3.81 29.61
CA ALA A 4 7.57 3.88 29.23
C ALA A 4 7.93 2.72 28.31
N ILE A 5 7.59 1.49 28.71
CA ILE A 5 7.79 0.26 27.94
C ILE A 5 7.12 0.34 26.56
N TYR A 6 5.94 0.97 26.48
CA TYR A 6 5.26 1.23 25.20
C TYR A 6 6.05 2.19 24.30
N LEU A 7 6.61 3.27 24.86
CA LEU A 7 7.40 4.23 24.09
C LEU A 7 8.73 3.60 23.63
N GLU A 8 9.37 2.81 24.49
CA GLU A 8 10.58 2.02 24.19
C GLU A 8 10.29 1.04 23.04
N HIS A 9 9.24 0.23 23.11
CA HIS A 9 8.88 -0.73 22.04
C HIS A 9 8.52 -0.05 20.70
N TYR A 10 7.87 1.12 20.74
CA TYR A 10 7.57 1.94 19.56
C TYR A 10 8.87 2.50 18.94
N LEU A 11 9.80 3.00 19.75
CA LEU A 11 11.08 3.54 19.29
C LEU A 11 11.98 2.43 18.72
N ASP A 12 12.16 1.31 19.43
CA ASP A 12 12.86 0.11 18.93
C ASP A 12 12.27 -0.38 17.59
N SER A 13 10.95 -0.26 17.41
CA SER A 13 10.24 -0.65 16.19
C SER A 13 10.37 0.36 15.04
N ILE A 14 11.03 1.50 15.22
CA ILE A 14 11.20 2.54 14.19
C ILE A 14 12.66 2.96 14.00
N GLU A 15 13.54 2.83 15.01
CA GLU A 15 14.90 3.40 15.03
C GLU A 15 15.73 3.13 13.77
N ASN A 16 15.65 1.91 13.22
CA ASN A 16 16.41 1.52 12.02
C ASN A 16 15.74 1.94 10.69
N LEU A 17 14.41 2.15 10.67
CA LEU A 17 13.64 2.37 9.44
C LEU A 17 14.08 3.62 8.66
N PRO A 18 14.32 4.81 9.26
CA PRO A 18 14.83 5.97 8.53
C PRO A 18 16.19 5.72 7.87
N CYS A 19 17.09 4.99 8.54
CA CYS A 19 18.43 4.68 8.04
C CYS A 19 18.38 3.69 6.87
N GLU A 20 17.55 2.64 6.97
CA GLU A 20 17.34 1.68 5.90
C GLU A 20 16.64 2.32 4.68
N LEU A 21 15.62 3.16 4.90
CA LEU A 21 15.00 3.96 3.83
C LEU A 21 16.00 4.90 3.15
N GLN A 22 16.79 5.66 3.91
CA GLN A 22 17.78 6.59 3.34
C GLN A 22 18.84 5.86 2.51
N ARG A 23 19.26 4.66 2.94
CA ARG A 23 20.15 3.78 2.18
C ARG A 23 19.48 3.31 0.89
N ASN A 24 18.27 2.76 0.96
CA ASN A 24 17.57 2.22 -0.20
C ASN A 24 17.23 3.30 -1.25
N PHE A 25 16.75 4.48 -0.84
CA PHE A 25 16.54 5.62 -1.75
C PHE A 25 17.84 6.19 -2.33
N THR A 26 19.00 5.94 -1.71
CA THR A 26 20.29 6.32 -2.29
C THR A 26 20.72 5.31 -3.35
N LEU A 27 20.66 4.01 -3.04
CA LEU A 27 20.90 2.93 -4.00
C LEU A 27 19.95 2.99 -5.23
N MET A 28 18.69 3.34 -5.01
CA MET A 28 17.70 3.49 -6.09
C MET A 28 18.04 4.65 -7.03
N ARG A 29 18.53 5.77 -6.50
CA ARG A 29 19.04 6.91 -7.30
C ARG A 29 20.33 6.57 -8.05
N GLU A 30 21.21 5.74 -7.47
CA GLU A 30 22.39 5.23 -8.19
C GLU A 30 21.99 4.31 -9.34
N LEU A 31 21.03 3.42 -9.15
CA LEU A 31 20.49 2.55 -10.20
C LEU A 31 19.80 3.38 -11.31
N ASP A 32 19.02 4.40 -10.96
CA ASP A 32 18.45 5.33 -11.93
C ASP A 32 19.53 6.05 -12.75
N SER A 33 20.56 6.59 -12.07
CA SER A 33 21.68 7.25 -12.75
C SER A 33 22.42 6.33 -13.74
N ARG A 34 22.66 5.06 -13.36
CA ARG A 34 23.31 4.06 -14.24
C ARG A 34 22.39 3.61 -15.37
N THR A 35 21.08 3.54 -15.13
CA THR A 35 20.08 3.18 -16.14
C THR A 35 19.99 4.29 -17.20
N GLU A 36 19.93 5.56 -16.78
CA GLU A 36 19.87 6.70 -17.70
C GLU A 36 21.18 6.90 -18.46
N GLU A 37 22.34 6.69 -17.82
CA GLU A 37 23.64 6.62 -18.50
C GLU A 37 23.64 5.56 -19.62
N LYS A 38 23.11 4.35 -19.34
CA LYS A 38 23.04 3.29 -20.34
C LYS A 38 22.04 3.56 -21.46
N LYS A 39 20.90 4.22 -21.20
CA LYS A 39 20.03 4.74 -22.28
C LYS A 39 20.79 5.72 -23.16
N GLY A 40 21.44 6.71 -22.56
CA GLY A 40 22.24 7.71 -23.29
C GLY A 40 23.50 7.16 -23.98
N GLU A 41 23.90 5.92 -23.72
CA GLU A 41 24.89 5.16 -24.49
C GLU A 41 24.22 4.41 -25.66
N ILE A 42 23.10 3.73 -25.40
CA ILE A 42 22.28 3.05 -26.42
C ILE A 42 21.84 4.02 -27.51
N ASP A 43 21.32 5.19 -27.15
CA ASP A 43 20.81 6.19 -28.10
C ASP A 43 21.93 6.69 -29.02
N LYS A 44 23.11 7.02 -28.47
CA LYS A 44 24.29 7.42 -29.26
C LYS A 44 24.76 6.32 -30.20
N LEU A 45 24.84 5.08 -29.71
CA LEU A 45 25.22 3.92 -30.54
C LEU A 45 24.18 3.65 -31.64
N ALA A 46 22.89 3.89 -31.38
CA ALA A 46 21.82 3.76 -32.37
C ALA A 46 21.89 4.88 -33.42
N GLU A 47 22.10 6.14 -33.01
CA GLU A 47 22.32 7.28 -33.91
C GLU A 47 23.55 7.06 -34.82
N GLU A 48 24.69 6.67 -34.23
CA GLU A 48 25.93 6.37 -34.97
C GLU A 48 25.72 5.21 -35.96
N TYR A 49 25.02 4.14 -35.53
CA TYR A 49 24.68 3.02 -36.41
C TYR A 49 23.78 3.47 -37.56
N ILE A 50 22.69 4.19 -37.29
CA ILE A 50 21.73 4.64 -38.31
C ILE A 50 22.39 5.58 -39.33
N ALA A 51 23.28 6.48 -38.88
CA ALA A 51 24.05 7.36 -39.76
C ALA A 51 25.00 6.58 -40.69
N ASN A 52 25.67 5.55 -40.18
CA ASN A 52 26.74 4.84 -40.89
C ASN A 52 26.33 3.48 -41.51
N VAL A 53 25.11 2.98 -41.29
CA VAL A 53 24.67 1.62 -41.72
C VAL A 53 24.88 1.34 -43.21
N ARG A 54 24.87 2.37 -44.06
CA ARG A 54 25.07 2.27 -45.52
C ARG A 54 26.56 2.19 -45.94
N THR A 55 27.48 2.65 -45.11
CA THR A 55 28.94 2.65 -45.38
C THR A 55 29.68 1.52 -44.65
N LEU A 56 29.09 0.98 -43.57
CA LEU A 56 29.70 -0.10 -42.78
C LEU A 56 29.67 -1.48 -43.48
N ALA A 57 30.78 -2.21 -43.33
CA ALA A 57 30.89 -3.61 -43.74
C ALA A 57 29.93 -4.52 -42.94
N SER A 58 29.69 -5.75 -43.42
CA SER A 58 28.75 -6.66 -42.75
C SER A 58 29.20 -7.04 -41.33
N GLU A 59 30.50 -7.29 -41.14
CA GLU A 59 31.07 -7.63 -39.84
C GLU A 59 30.97 -6.47 -38.85
N GLN A 60 31.33 -5.25 -39.31
CA GLN A 60 31.19 -4.01 -38.53
C GLN A 60 29.73 -3.76 -38.11
N ARG A 61 28.76 -4.03 -38.99
CA ARG A 61 27.34 -3.93 -38.65
C ARG A 61 26.91 -4.92 -37.57
N VAL A 62 27.44 -6.15 -37.57
CA VAL A 62 27.20 -7.14 -36.49
C VAL A 62 27.85 -6.68 -35.19
N GLU A 63 29.13 -6.25 -35.22
CA GLU A 63 29.84 -5.75 -34.04
C GLU A 63 29.14 -4.55 -33.38
N HIS A 64 28.63 -3.62 -34.19
CA HIS A 64 27.94 -2.42 -33.70
C HIS A 64 26.56 -2.76 -33.08
N LEU A 65 25.83 -3.72 -33.66
CA LEU A 65 24.60 -4.26 -33.06
C LEU A 65 24.89 -5.04 -31.78
N GLN A 66 25.99 -5.79 -31.71
CA GLN A 66 26.43 -6.51 -30.51
C GLN A 66 26.69 -5.53 -29.35
N LYS A 67 27.31 -4.37 -29.61
CA LYS A 67 27.51 -3.30 -28.62
C LYS A 67 26.18 -2.75 -28.10
N ILE A 68 25.25 -2.44 -29.00
CA ILE A 68 23.89 -1.96 -28.65
C ILE A 68 23.16 -3.02 -27.81
N GLN A 69 23.21 -4.30 -28.20
CA GLN A 69 22.57 -5.40 -27.46
C GLN A 69 23.15 -5.57 -26.06
N ASN A 70 24.47 -5.47 -25.91
CA ASN A 70 25.15 -5.57 -24.61
C ASN A 70 24.78 -4.40 -23.69
N ALA A 71 24.74 -3.16 -24.23
CA ALA A 71 24.29 -1.99 -23.48
C ALA A 71 22.80 -2.10 -23.07
N TYR A 72 21.92 -2.56 -23.96
CA TYR A 72 20.51 -2.86 -23.66
C TYR A 72 20.35 -3.89 -22.55
N SER A 73 21.14 -4.96 -22.59
CA SER A 73 21.10 -6.03 -21.60
C SER A 73 21.48 -5.50 -20.21
N LYS A 74 22.52 -4.65 -20.13
CA LYS A 74 22.93 -4.01 -18.88
C LYS A 74 21.92 -2.95 -18.39
N CYS A 75 21.31 -2.19 -19.31
CA CYS A 75 20.24 -1.25 -19.00
C CYS A 75 19.01 -1.96 -18.40
N LYS A 76 18.66 -3.13 -18.94
CA LYS A 76 17.59 -3.98 -18.40
C LYS A 76 17.95 -4.51 -17.01
N GLU A 77 19.17 -5.00 -16.82
CA GLU A 77 19.65 -5.50 -15.51
C GLU A 77 19.51 -4.44 -14.41
N TYR A 78 19.99 -3.20 -14.63
CA TYR A 78 19.81 -2.10 -13.67
C TYR A 78 18.34 -1.69 -13.46
N SER A 79 17.48 -1.90 -14.46
CA SER A 79 16.04 -1.65 -14.34
C SER A 79 15.35 -2.73 -13.50
N ASP A 80 15.72 -4.00 -13.70
CA ASP A 80 15.22 -5.14 -12.92
C ASP A 80 15.69 -5.04 -11.46
N ASP A 81 16.97 -4.70 -11.22
CA ASP A 81 17.54 -4.40 -9.90
C ASP A 81 16.75 -3.29 -9.18
N LYS A 82 16.40 -2.22 -9.91
CA LYS A 82 15.62 -1.10 -9.34
C LYS A 82 14.23 -1.55 -8.89
N VAL A 83 13.55 -2.38 -9.69
CA VAL A 83 12.23 -2.92 -9.34
C VAL A 83 12.31 -3.78 -8.09
N GLN A 84 13.31 -4.67 -7.99
CA GLN A 84 13.51 -5.50 -6.79
C GLN A 84 13.80 -4.66 -5.54
N LEU A 85 14.66 -3.64 -5.65
CA LEU A 85 14.94 -2.72 -4.55
C LEU A 85 13.69 -1.91 -4.13
N ALA A 86 12.84 -1.51 -5.08
CA ALA A 86 11.58 -0.83 -4.80
C ALA A 86 10.59 -1.76 -4.06
N MET A 87 10.44 -3.00 -4.51
CA MET A 87 9.62 -4.02 -3.83
C MET A 87 10.12 -4.29 -2.40
N GLN A 88 11.42 -4.54 -2.22
CA GLN A 88 12.02 -4.75 -0.90
C GLN A 88 11.80 -3.55 0.04
N THR A 89 11.88 -2.33 -0.49
CA THR A 89 11.65 -1.10 0.28
C THR A 89 10.19 -0.93 0.67
N TYR A 90 9.26 -1.32 -0.21
CA TYR A 90 7.82 -1.33 0.08
C TYR A 90 7.46 -2.38 1.14
N GLU A 91 7.91 -3.63 0.97
CA GLU A 91 7.69 -4.73 1.93
C GLU A 91 8.25 -4.41 3.32
N MET A 92 9.40 -3.73 3.37
CA MET A 92 9.97 -3.21 4.62
C MET A 92 9.00 -2.22 5.29
N VAL A 93 8.52 -1.20 4.57
CA VAL A 93 7.59 -0.19 5.12
C VAL A 93 6.26 -0.82 5.56
N ASP A 94 5.66 -1.66 4.73
CA ASP A 94 4.42 -2.41 5.05
C ASP A 94 4.58 -3.24 6.33
N LYS A 95 5.71 -3.95 6.49
CA LYS A 95 6.02 -4.70 7.71
C LYS A 95 6.12 -3.80 8.96
N HIS A 96 6.60 -2.57 8.83
CA HIS A 96 6.60 -1.60 9.93
C HIS A 96 5.18 -1.07 10.20
N ILE A 97 4.39 -0.73 9.17
CA ILE A 97 2.99 -0.29 9.30
C ILE A 97 2.17 -1.35 10.06
N ARG A 98 2.14 -2.59 9.58
CA ARG A 98 1.39 -3.69 10.22
C ARG A 98 1.81 -3.98 11.66
N ARG A 99 3.07 -3.70 12.03
CA ARG A 99 3.54 -3.82 13.42
C ARG A 99 3.01 -2.69 14.29
N LEU A 100 3.04 -1.45 13.79
CA LEU A 100 2.47 -0.30 14.50
C LEU A 100 0.96 -0.43 14.66
N ASP A 101 0.24 -0.90 13.64
CA ASP A 101 -1.21 -1.19 13.73
C ASP A 101 -1.51 -2.27 14.78
N ALA A 102 -0.70 -3.33 14.83
CA ALA A 102 -0.85 -4.39 15.81
C ALA A 102 -0.57 -3.92 17.25
N ASP A 103 0.43 -3.05 17.45
CA ASP A 103 0.75 -2.49 18.77
C ASP A 103 -0.27 -1.41 19.19
N LEU A 104 -0.84 -0.65 18.26
CA LEU A 104 -1.97 0.25 18.48
C LEU A 104 -3.23 -0.53 18.88
N ALA A 105 -3.62 -1.57 18.14
CA ALA A 105 -4.78 -2.39 18.44
C ALA A 105 -4.64 -3.13 19.79
N ARG A 106 -3.41 -3.50 20.19
CA ARG A 106 -3.12 -3.99 21.55
C ARG A 106 -3.35 -2.91 22.60
N PHE A 107 -2.83 -1.70 22.37
CA PHE A 107 -2.98 -0.56 23.28
C PHE A 107 -4.44 -0.15 23.48
N GLU A 108 -5.26 -0.11 22.42
CA GLU A 108 -6.69 0.20 22.51
C GLU A 108 -7.45 -0.83 23.37
N ASN A 109 -7.18 -2.12 23.16
CA ASN A 109 -7.78 -3.19 23.98
C ASN A 109 -7.31 -3.10 25.44
N GLU A 110 -6.02 -2.88 25.68
CA GLU A 110 -5.47 -2.67 27.03
C GLU A 110 -6.03 -1.42 27.75
N LEU A 111 -6.39 -0.37 27.00
CA LEU A 111 -6.98 0.85 27.54
C LEU A 111 -8.46 0.63 27.88
N LYS A 112 -9.17 -0.10 27.02
CA LYS A 112 -10.56 -0.50 27.21
C LYS A 112 -10.73 -1.44 28.41
N GLU A 113 -9.89 -2.47 28.52
CA GLU A 113 -9.90 -3.40 29.67
C GLU A 113 -9.69 -2.64 31.00
N LYS A 114 -8.79 -1.67 31.03
CA LYS A 114 -8.57 -0.82 32.23
C LYS A 114 -9.73 0.12 32.53
N LEU A 115 -10.52 0.51 31.52
CA LEU A 115 -11.80 1.21 31.73
C LEU A 115 -12.83 0.25 32.35
N ASP A 116 -13.04 -0.92 31.74
CA ASP A 116 -14.05 -1.89 32.18
C ASP A 116 -13.74 -2.43 33.59
N VAL A 117 -12.46 -2.67 33.91
CA VAL A 117 -12.00 -3.08 35.26
C VAL A 117 -12.16 -1.95 36.31
N SER A 118 -12.24 -0.68 35.89
CA SER A 118 -12.62 0.42 36.80
C SER A 118 -14.13 0.57 37.00
N GLY A 119 -14.95 -0.23 36.31
CA GLY A 119 -16.40 -0.06 36.14
C GLY A 119 -17.30 -1.04 36.92
N TYR A 120 -16.88 -1.55 38.09
CA TYR A 120 -17.69 -2.44 38.93
C TYR A 120 -17.28 -2.28 40.41
N GLU A 121 -18.12 -2.02 41.42
CA GLU A 121 -19.59 -1.95 41.55
C GLU A 121 -20.07 -0.56 42.03
N SER A 122 -21.32 -0.20 41.74
CA SER A 122 -22.07 0.78 42.55
C SER A 122 -23.52 0.29 42.74
N PRO A 123 -23.86 -0.30 43.90
CA PRO A 123 -25.07 -1.09 44.05
C PRO A 123 -26.34 -0.28 44.40
N ASP A 124 -26.58 0.85 43.72
CA ASP A 124 -27.90 1.51 43.77
C ASP A 124 -28.36 2.12 42.43
N ASN A 125 -29.15 1.33 41.69
CA ASN A 125 -30.29 1.86 40.96
C ASN A 125 -31.35 0.76 40.74
N ARG A 126 -32.11 0.42 41.80
CA ARG A 126 -33.14 -0.63 41.74
C ARG A 126 -34.55 -0.17 42.13
N ALA A 127 -34.90 1.06 41.76
CA ALA A 127 -36.23 1.63 41.92
C ALA A 127 -36.75 2.31 40.64
N LEU A 128 -38.08 2.48 40.56
CA LEU A 128 -38.78 3.36 39.60
C LEU A 128 -38.74 2.99 38.10
N LYS A 129 -39.36 1.85 37.75
CA LYS A 129 -40.51 1.89 36.81
C LYS A 129 -41.46 0.71 37.01
N LYS A 130 -42.70 1.00 37.42
CA LYS A 130 -43.85 0.07 37.45
C LYS A 130 -44.91 0.59 36.47
N GLY A 131 -45.54 -0.32 35.73
CA GLY A 131 -46.59 -0.04 34.74
C GLY A 131 -46.25 -0.67 33.38
N ALA A 132 -47.10 -1.47 32.73
CA ALA A 132 -48.49 -1.84 33.02
C ALA A 132 -48.73 -3.38 32.89
N ARG A 133 -49.99 -3.83 32.97
CA ARG A 133 -50.41 -5.25 33.06
C ARG A 133 -50.76 -5.89 31.70
N GLY A 134 -50.54 -7.21 31.60
CA GLY A 134 -51.18 -8.15 30.64
C GLY A 134 -50.48 -8.27 29.28
N GLY A 135 -50.28 -9.44 28.67
CA GLY A 135 -50.33 -10.83 29.15
C GLY A 135 -51.58 -11.65 28.78
N LEU A 136 -51.41 -12.74 28.00
CA LEU A 136 -52.12 -14.05 28.11
C LEU A 136 -51.71 -15.07 26.99
N LYS A 137 -51.03 -16.19 27.34
CA LYS A 137 -51.01 -17.52 26.61
C LYS A 137 -50.47 -17.54 25.15
N GLU A 138 -50.09 -18.64 24.47
CA GLU A 138 -49.85 -20.10 24.71
C GLU A 138 -48.96 -20.63 23.51
N LYS A 139 -48.54 -21.88 23.25
CA LYS A 139 -48.80 -23.26 23.77
C LYS A 139 -47.53 -24.03 24.18
N LYS A 140 -47.00 -24.93 23.34
CA LYS A 140 -45.99 -25.99 23.63
C LYS A 140 -45.32 -26.50 22.33
N GLY A 141 -44.08 -27.01 22.41
CA GLY A 141 -43.41 -27.76 21.32
C GLY A 141 -41.93 -28.11 21.65
N PRO A 142 -41.47 -29.39 21.68
CA PRO A 142 -40.19 -29.72 22.33
C PRO A 142 -39.14 -30.54 21.53
N ARG A 143 -37.87 -30.40 21.98
CA ARG A 143 -36.75 -31.39 22.00
C ARG A 143 -36.12 -31.93 20.69
N GLY A 144 -34.80 -31.74 20.59
CA GLY A 144 -33.84 -32.81 20.24
C GLY A 144 -32.52 -32.31 19.63
N ARG A 145 -31.38 -33.02 19.75
CA ARG A 145 -30.93 -34.04 20.74
C ARG A 145 -29.41 -34.23 20.59
N GLY A 146 -28.62 -34.04 21.65
CA GLY A 146 -27.15 -34.21 21.59
C GLY A 146 -26.63 -35.61 21.94
N ARG A 147 -25.43 -35.93 21.41
CA ARG A 147 -24.44 -36.96 21.80
C ARG A 147 -23.10 -36.52 21.14
N LYS A 148 -21.93 -36.42 21.79
CA LYS A 148 -21.16 -37.32 22.71
C LYS A 148 -20.79 -38.64 22.00
N GLY A 149 -19.54 -39.10 21.92
CA GLY A 149 -18.19 -38.69 22.39
C GLY A 149 -17.17 -39.56 21.59
N SER A 150 -15.87 -39.70 21.89
CA SER A 150 -15.03 -39.36 23.06
C SER A 150 -13.52 -39.51 22.68
N ASP A 151 -12.60 -38.95 23.49
CA ASP A 151 -11.37 -39.53 24.11
C ASP A 151 -10.65 -40.72 23.39
N GLU A 152 -9.32 -40.91 23.36
CA GLU A 152 -8.05 -40.41 24.00
C GLU A 152 -6.86 -40.88 23.08
N ASP A 153 -5.57 -40.49 23.14
CA ASP A 153 -4.76 -39.50 23.89
C ASP A 153 -3.50 -39.08 23.02
N SER A 154 -2.27 -39.49 23.39
CA SER A 154 -0.99 -38.80 23.04
C SER A 154 0.16 -39.81 22.68
N PRO A 155 1.48 -39.55 22.92
CA PRO A 155 2.37 -38.77 22.04
C PRO A 155 3.68 -39.49 21.62
N GLN A 156 4.36 -39.06 20.52
CA GLN A 156 5.83 -39.23 20.41
C GLN A 156 6.64 -38.39 19.37
N LYS A 157 7.39 -37.41 19.89
CA LYS A 157 8.81 -37.03 19.63
C LYS A 157 9.59 -37.45 18.35
N LYS A 158 10.29 -36.43 17.81
CA LYS A 158 11.62 -36.42 17.09
C LYS A 158 11.70 -36.85 15.61
N LYS A 159 12.20 -35.94 14.76
CA LYS A 159 13.64 -35.86 14.36
C LYS A 159 13.95 -34.57 13.60
N ILE A 160 15.22 -34.12 13.69
CA ILE A 160 15.83 -33.06 12.87
C ILE A 160 16.77 -33.73 11.86
N LYS A 161 16.83 -33.26 10.61
CA LYS A 161 18.06 -33.26 9.77
C LYS A 161 17.92 -32.47 8.44
N ASN A 162 18.83 -31.51 8.28
CA ASN A 162 19.55 -31.05 7.07
C ASN A 162 18.83 -30.43 5.84
N SER A 163 19.34 -29.25 5.48
CA SER A 163 19.37 -28.55 4.17
C SER A 163 20.05 -29.32 3.01
N PRO A 164 20.10 -28.79 1.75
CA PRO A 164 19.31 -27.74 1.08
C PRO A 164 18.77 -28.20 -0.31
N GLU A 165 18.49 -27.23 -1.20
CA GLU A 165 18.33 -27.30 -2.67
C GLU A 165 16.98 -27.76 -3.25
N PHE A 166 16.17 -26.75 -3.61
CA PHE A 166 15.37 -26.67 -4.84
C PHE A 166 15.05 -25.16 -5.05
N GLY A 167 14.97 -24.60 -6.26
CA GLY A 167 15.06 -25.22 -7.58
C GLY A 167 14.04 -24.58 -8.53
N ASP A 168 14.38 -23.40 -9.04
CA ASP A 168 13.78 -22.68 -10.19
C ASP A 168 12.30 -22.96 -10.56
N SER A 169 11.37 -22.08 -10.13
CA SER A 169 9.94 -22.08 -10.56
C SER A 169 9.20 -20.77 -10.20
N LEU A 170 9.74 -19.58 -10.53
CA LEU A 170 9.09 -18.28 -10.23
C LEU A 170 8.91 -17.33 -11.43
N LEU A 171 8.96 -17.84 -12.67
CA LEU A 171 8.70 -17.06 -13.89
C LEU A 171 7.34 -17.39 -14.54
N SER A 172 6.26 -16.96 -13.88
CA SER A 172 4.93 -16.83 -14.51
C SER A 172 4.05 -15.78 -13.81
N VAL A 173 4.62 -14.62 -13.50
CA VAL A 173 3.85 -13.47 -12.99
C VAL A 173 2.92 -12.99 -14.11
N GLN A 174 1.59 -13.02 -13.90
CA GLN A 174 0.66 -12.41 -14.85
C GLN A 174 0.49 -10.92 -14.53
N PRO A 175 0.27 -10.06 -15.54
CA PRO A 175 0.13 -8.62 -15.32
C PRO A 175 -1.12 -8.22 -14.51
N SER A 176 -2.00 -9.17 -14.19
CA SER A 176 -3.17 -8.99 -13.32
C SER A 176 -2.83 -9.01 -11.83
N ASP A 177 -1.75 -9.69 -11.42
CA ASP A 177 -1.42 -9.93 -10.00
C ASP A 177 -0.83 -8.69 -9.29
N VAL A 178 -0.64 -7.58 -10.02
CA VAL A 178 0.00 -6.34 -9.56
C VAL A 178 -1.04 -5.22 -9.28
N LEU A 179 -2.33 -5.46 -9.54
CA LEU A 179 -3.37 -4.41 -9.53
C LEU A 179 -4.47 -4.57 -8.46
N ASP A 180 -4.37 -5.54 -7.55
CA ASP A 180 -5.24 -5.65 -6.36
C ASP A 180 -4.48 -5.35 -5.07
N MET A 181 -3.82 -4.19 -5.05
CA MET A 181 -3.30 -3.59 -3.82
C MET A 181 -4.45 -2.79 -3.18
N PRO A 182 -4.90 -3.10 -1.95
CA PRO A 182 -6.04 -2.42 -1.35
C PRO A 182 -5.72 -0.93 -1.16
N VAL A 183 -6.54 -0.07 -1.76
CA VAL A 183 -6.46 1.39 -1.58
C VAL A 183 -6.56 1.70 -0.08
N ASP A 184 -5.62 2.50 0.43
CA ASP A 184 -5.59 2.88 1.84
C ASP A 184 -6.93 3.54 2.25
N PRO A 185 -7.71 2.95 3.18
CA PRO A 185 -9.00 3.49 3.59
C PRO A 185 -8.92 4.90 4.22
N ASN A 186 -7.71 5.36 4.55
CA ASN A 186 -7.43 6.63 5.20
C ASN A 186 -6.92 7.70 4.22
N GLU A 187 -6.71 7.40 2.92
CA GLU A 187 -6.33 8.40 1.93
C GLU A 187 -7.55 9.25 1.51
N PRO A 188 -7.52 10.59 1.67
CA PRO A 188 -8.65 11.45 1.32
C PRO A 188 -8.92 11.44 -0.19
N THR A 189 -10.17 11.17 -0.57
CA THR A 189 -10.59 11.16 -1.98
C THR A 189 -11.03 12.53 -2.46
N TYR A 190 -10.58 12.89 -3.66
CA TYR A 190 -10.81 14.18 -4.29
C TYR A 190 -11.54 14.04 -5.64
N CYS A 191 -11.83 15.19 -6.25
CA CYS A 191 -12.46 15.33 -7.55
C CYS A 191 -13.88 14.71 -7.66
N LEU A 192 -14.48 14.80 -8.86
CA LEU A 192 -15.78 14.21 -9.18
C LEU A 192 -15.72 12.67 -9.31
N CYS A 193 -14.52 12.10 -9.44
CA CYS A 193 -14.30 10.66 -9.50
C CYS A 193 -14.18 9.98 -8.13
N HIS A 194 -14.07 10.75 -7.03
CA HIS A 194 -13.80 10.24 -5.68
C HIS A 194 -12.59 9.29 -5.68
N GLN A 195 -11.46 9.77 -6.18
CA GLN A 195 -10.19 9.01 -6.22
C GLN A 195 -9.13 9.76 -5.43
N VAL A 196 -8.08 9.04 -5.04
CA VAL A 196 -6.84 9.58 -4.45
C VAL A 196 -6.23 10.67 -5.34
N SER A 197 -5.36 11.52 -4.78
CA SER A 197 -4.72 12.61 -5.54
C SER A 197 -3.70 12.08 -6.56
N TYR A 198 -3.97 12.23 -7.86
CA TYR A 198 -3.04 11.82 -8.93
C TYR A 198 -2.80 12.88 -10.01
N GLY A 199 -1.55 12.97 -10.49
CA GLY A 199 -1.16 13.87 -11.59
C GLY A 199 -1.30 15.36 -11.26
N GLU A 200 -1.60 16.18 -12.27
CA GLU A 200 -1.87 17.61 -12.06
C GLU A 200 -3.28 17.84 -11.48
N MET A 201 -3.36 18.65 -10.41
CA MET A 201 -4.59 19.01 -9.73
C MET A 201 -4.83 20.52 -9.71
N ILE A 202 -6.10 20.91 -9.72
CA ILE A 202 -6.55 22.31 -9.60
C ILE A 202 -7.50 22.47 -8.41
N GLY A 203 -7.28 23.53 -7.62
CA GLY A 203 -8.18 23.98 -6.57
C GLY A 203 -9.27 24.91 -7.13
N CYS A 204 -10.49 24.79 -6.62
CA CYS A 204 -11.63 25.65 -6.96
C CYS A 204 -11.62 26.92 -6.10
N ASP A 205 -11.59 28.11 -6.73
CA ASP A 205 -11.62 29.45 -6.08
C ASP A 205 -12.90 29.80 -5.29
N ASN A 206 -13.77 28.82 -4.99
CA ASN A 206 -15.00 29.01 -4.23
C ASN A 206 -14.85 28.41 -2.83
N PRO A 207 -14.86 29.20 -1.74
CA PRO A 207 -14.63 28.71 -0.39
C PRO A 207 -15.73 27.76 0.12
N ASP A 208 -16.95 27.86 -0.42
CA ASP A 208 -18.03 26.88 -0.17
C ASP A 208 -17.89 25.61 -1.05
N CYS A 209 -16.64 25.24 -1.37
CA CYS A 209 -16.16 24.10 -2.16
C CYS A 209 -16.23 22.71 -1.48
N PRO A 210 -17.28 21.86 -1.54
CA PRO A 210 -17.29 20.62 -0.73
C PRO A 210 -16.29 19.53 -1.18
N ILE A 211 -15.55 19.75 -2.29
CA ILE A 211 -14.52 18.84 -2.82
C ILE A 211 -13.15 19.53 -2.89
N GLU A 212 -13.14 20.87 -3.04
CA GLU A 212 -11.99 21.76 -3.28
C GLU A 212 -11.10 21.43 -4.50
N TRP A 213 -10.59 20.21 -4.62
CA TRP A 213 -9.52 19.80 -5.54
C TRP A 213 -10.00 18.84 -6.64
N PHE A 214 -9.50 19.03 -7.86
CA PHE A 214 -9.91 18.28 -9.05
C PHE A 214 -8.73 17.91 -9.93
N HIS A 215 -8.67 16.66 -10.43
CA HIS A 215 -7.67 16.22 -11.40
C HIS A 215 -7.89 16.90 -12.75
N PHE A 216 -6.81 17.38 -13.39
CA PHE A 216 -6.84 18.05 -14.70
C PHE A 216 -7.65 17.26 -15.74
N ALA A 217 -7.35 15.96 -15.87
CA ALA A 217 -8.02 15.04 -16.80
C ALA A 217 -9.51 14.76 -16.47
N CYS A 218 -9.99 15.11 -15.27
CA CYS A 218 -11.40 14.96 -14.87
C CYS A 218 -12.21 16.26 -15.03
N VAL A 219 -11.57 17.36 -15.44
CA VAL A 219 -12.21 18.67 -15.71
C VAL A 219 -11.74 19.28 -17.03
N ASP A 220 -11.29 18.44 -17.96
CA ASP A 220 -10.85 18.78 -19.32
C ASP A 220 -9.76 19.87 -19.40
N LEU A 221 -8.89 19.94 -18.39
CA LEU A 221 -7.72 20.81 -18.38
C LEU A 221 -6.48 20.04 -18.84
N THR A 222 -5.69 20.68 -19.71
CA THR A 222 -4.38 20.19 -20.19
C THR A 222 -3.23 21.12 -19.82
N THR A 223 -3.53 22.30 -19.30
CA THR A 223 -2.56 23.29 -18.81
C THR A 223 -3.18 24.12 -17.68
N LYS A 224 -2.36 24.65 -16.77
CA LYS A 224 -2.81 25.51 -15.68
C LYS A 224 -3.48 26.79 -16.20
N PRO A 225 -4.77 27.05 -15.93
CA PRO A 225 -5.45 28.26 -16.38
C PRO A 225 -4.89 29.51 -15.70
N LYS A 226 -4.92 30.64 -16.41
CA LYS A 226 -4.43 31.94 -15.91
C LYS A 226 -5.58 32.74 -15.29
N GLY A 227 -5.64 32.79 -13.97
CA GLY A 227 -6.67 33.50 -13.21
C GLY A 227 -7.42 32.56 -12.27
N LYS A 228 -8.60 32.99 -11.82
CA LYS A 228 -9.45 32.18 -10.94
C LYS A 228 -10.17 31.06 -11.70
N TRP A 229 -10.20 29.86 -11.14
CA TRP A 229 -10.89 28.72 -11.72
C TRP A 229 -11.98 28.17 -10.78
N PHE A 230 -13.10 27.75 -11.37
CA PHE A 230 -14.25 27.23 -10.64
C PHE A 230 -14.69 25.90 -11.22
N CYS A 231 -14.96 24.91 -10.36
CA CYS A 231 -15.37 23.59 -10.81
C CYS A 231 -16.75 23.61 -11.51
N PRO A 232 -17.12 22.56 -12.25
CA PRO A 232 -18.39 22.52 -12.99
C PRO A 232 -19.63 22.73 -12.12
N ARG A 233 -19.60 22.33 -10.84
CA ARG A 233 -20.70 22.55 -9.87
C ARG A 233 -20.82 24.03 -9.52
N CYS A 234 -19.77 24.63 -8.93
CA CYS A 234 -19.75 26.05 -8.55
C CYS A 234 -20.00 27.01 -9.73
N THR A 235 -19.61 26.62 -10.94
CA THR A 235 -19.90 27.37 -12.18
C THR A 235 -21.38 27.32 -12.59
N GLN A 236 -22.11 26.25 -12.27
CA GLN A 236 -23.57 26.18 -12.47
C GLN A 236 -24.33 26.93 -11.38
N ASP A 237 -23.92 26.81 -10.11
CA ASP A 237 -24.59 27.49 -8.99
C ASP A 237 -24.47 29.02 -9.12
N ARG A 238 -23.31 29.52 -9.58
CA ARG A 238 -23.09 30.93 -9.94
C ARG A 238 -23.84 31.41 -11.20
N LYS A 239 -24.52 30.52 -11.93
CA LYS A 239 -25.39 30.84 -13.08
C LYS A 239 -26.88 30.73 -12.78
N LYS A 240 -27.26 30.27 -11.59
CA LYS A 240 -28.65 30.13 -11.12
C LYS A 240 -29.05 31.22 -10.11
N LYS A 241 -28.22 32.26 -9.95
CA LYS A 241 -28.28 33.26 -8.88
C LYS A 241 -27.91 34.63 -9.41
#